data_AF-A0A2R8BCI7-F1
#
_entry.id   AF-A0A2R8BCI7-F1
#
_cell.length_a   1.000
_cell.length_b   1.000
_cell.length_c   1.000
_cell.angle_alpha   90.00
_cell.angle_beta   90.00
_cell.angle_gamma   90.00
#
_symmetry.space_group_name_H-M   'P 1'
#
loop_
_entity.id
_entity.type
_entity.pdbx_description
1 polymer ?
#
loop_
_entity_poly.entity_id
_entity_poly.type
_entity_poly.pdbx_seq_one_letter_code
_entity_poly.pdbx_strand_id
1 'polypeptide(L)'
;MPWAMLLANQTTGSDLLVSGQDKQALFEMLCHKNSIRRRLGGRQIDIPTVYRRKVKLMTEDRFMQLLEPILVEKFGAVDWPTGFTPRLLLAVRLHKDAIAEIQENHGIADPRTQNPDMLQIIERLAPKECRH
;
A
#
# COMPACT_ATOMS: atom_id res chain seq x y z
N MET A 1 -3.78 -27.93 -18.38
CA MET A 1 -3.07 -27.63 -17.11
C MET A 1 -3.81 -26.47 -16.41
N PRO A 2 -4.85 -26.75 -15.59
CA PRO A 2 -5.76 -25.70 -15.11
C PRO A 2 -5.37 -25.19 -13.71
N TRP A 3 -4.13 -24.72 -13.56
CA TRP A 3 -3.72 -24.00 -12.33
C TRP A 3 -4.02 -22.49 -12.40
N ALA A 4 -4.31 -21.96 -13.60
CA ALA A 4 -4.68 -20.56 -13.80
C ALA A 4 -6.00 -20.16 -13.12
N MET A 5 -6.88 -21.11 -12.79
CA MET A 5 -8.17 -20.83 -12.12
C MET A 5 -8.10 -20.82 -10.58
N LEU A 6 -7.07 -21.41 -9.96
CA LEU A 6 -7.02 -21.54 -8.49
C LEU A 6 -6.42 -20.33 -7.76
N LEU A 7 -5.87 -19.36 -8.48
CA LEU A 7 -5.41 -18.08 -7.92
C LEU A 7 -6.39 -16.92 -8.15
N ALA A 8 -7.49 -17.17 -8.85
CA ALA A 8 -8.47 -16.14 -9.23
C ALA A 8 -9.55 -15.86 -8.18
N ASN A 9 -9.61 -16.63 -7.08
CA ASN A 9 -10.72 -16.59 -6.14
C ASN A 9 -10.38 -15.98 -4.77
N GLN A 10 -9.66 -14.85 -4.78
CA GLN A 10 -9.70 -13.89 -3.69
C GLN A 10 -10.06 -12.52 -4.28
N THR A 11 -11.33 -12.35 -4.61
CA THR A 11 -11.97 -11.05 -4.82
C THR A 11 -12.06 -10.31 -3.48
N THR A 12 -10.90 -9.89 -2.95
CA THR A 12 -10.78 -9.17 -1.67
C THR A 12 -10.04 -7.87 -1.92
N GLY A 13 -10.75 -6.80 -2.34
CA GLY A 13 -10.28 -5.40 -2.42
C GLY A 13 -9.08 -5.09 -3.35
N SER A 14 -8.22 -6.06 -3.61
CA SER A 14 -6.97 -5.95 -4.36
C SER A 14 -7.18 -5.89 -5.86
N ASP A 15 -8.31 -6.38 -6.37
CA ASP A 15 -8.69 -6.24 -7.78
C ASP A 15 -9.07 -4.80 -8.14
N LEU A 16 -9.49 -3.98 -7.16
CA LEU A 16 -9.78 -2.56 -7.36
C LEU A 16 -8.49 -1.75 -7.52
N LEU A 17 -7.44 -2.11 -6.78
CA LEU A 17 -6.17 -1.41 -6.83
C LEU A 17 -5.22 -1.96 -7.88
N VAL A 18 -5.13 -3.28 -8.07
CA VAL A 18 -4.21 -3.94 -9.01
C VAL A 18 -5.01 -4.68 -10.06
N SER A 19 -4.94 -4.20 -11.31
CA SER A 19 -5.74 -4.74 -12.41
C SER A 19 -5.30 -6.14 -12.83
N GLY A 20 -6.18 -6.86 -13.53
CA GLY A 20 -5.84 -8.13 -14.16
C GLY A 20 -4.67 -8.02 -15.14
N GLN A 21 -4.53 -6.88 -15.84
CA GLN A 21 -3.41 -6.61 -16.75
C GLN A 21 -2.09 -6.47 -15.99
N ASP A 22 -2.08 -5.77 -14.85
CA ASP A 22 -0.89 -5.66 -14.00
C ASP A 22 -0.44 -7.02 -13.48
N LYS A 23 -1.41 -7.83 -13.04
CA LYS A 23 -1.20 -9.20 -12.57
C LYS A 23 -0.62 -10.08 -13.69
N GLN A 24 -1.17 -10.01 -14.89
CA GLN A 24 -0.69 -10.75 -16.05
C GLN A 24 0.74 -10.33 -16.45
N ALA A 25 1.00 -9.03 -16.57
CA ALA A 25 2.32 -8.50 -16.90
C ALA A 25 3.37 -8.91 -15.86
N LEU A 26 3.00 -8.89 -14.58
CA LEU A 26 3.87 -9.34 -13.50
C LEU A 26 4.22 -10.84 -13.63
N PHE A 27 3.23 -11.67 -13.93
CA PHE A 27 3.43 -13.11 -14.13
C PHE A 27 4.36 -13.39 -15.33
N GLU A 28 4.10 -12.75 -16.47
CA GLU A 28 4.92 -12.88 -17.68
C GLU A 28 6.37 -12.47 -17.44
N MET A 29 6.60 -11.36 -16.73
CA MET A 29 7.94 -10.92 -16.32
C MET A 29 8.65 -11.99 -15.46
N LEU A 30 7.95 -12.63 -14.52
CA LEU A 30 8.54 -13.67 -13.68
C LEU A 30 8.86 -14.94 -14.48
N CYS A 31 7.98 -15.35 -15.39
CA CYS A 31 8.22 -16.44 -16.33
C CYS A 31 9.44 -16.16 -17.21
N HIS A 32 9.54 -14.95 -17.76
CA HIS A 32 10.67 -14.52 -18.57
C HIS A 32 11.98 -14.57 -17.78
N LYS A 33 12.02 -14.05 -16.55
CA LYS A 33 13.19 -14.12 -15.66
C LYS A 33 13.62 -15.56 -15.37
N ASN A 34 12.67 -16.47 -15.16
CA ASN A 34 12.98 -17.88 -14.97
C ASN A 34 13.55 -18.54 -16.23
N SER A 35 13.07 -18.16 -17.41
CA SER A 35 13.63 -18.66 -18.67
C SER A 35 15.11 -18.28 -18.84
N ILE A 36 15.47 -17.04 -18.49
CA ILE A 36 16.85 -16.55 -18.49
C ILE A 36 17.69 -17.31 -17.47
N ARG A 37 17.21 -17.43 -16.23
CA ARG A 37 17.95 -18.15 -15.16
C ARG A 37 18.22 -19.60 -15.53
N ARG A 38 17.24 -20.29 -16.14
CA ARG A 38 17.41 -21.66 -16.63
C ARG A 38 18.53 -21.73 -17.69
N ARG A 39 18.57 -20.80 -18.64
CA ARG A 39 19.63 -20.73 -19.66
C ARG A 39 21.02 -20.49 -19.05
N LEU A 40 21.09 -19.72 -17.96
CA LEU A 40 22.33 -19.43 -17.25
C LEU A 40 22.72 -20.48 -16.20
N GLY A 41 21.99 -21.60 -16.10
CA GLY A 41 22.24 -22.63 -15.07
C GLY A 41 21.93 -22.17 -13.63
N GLY A 42 21.23 -21.05 -13.46
CA GLY A 42 20.89 -20.47 -12.16
C GLY A 42 19.66 -21.11 -11.51
N ARG A 43 19.57 -20.98 -10.18
CA ARG A 43 18.40 -21.43 -9.41
C ARG A 43 17.14 -20.69 -9.84
N GLN A 44 16.09 -21.45 -10.15
CA GLN A 44 14.79 -20.91 -10.55
C GLN A 44 14.12 -20.17 -9.37
N ILE A 45 13.34 -19.15 -9.72
CA ILE A 45 12.50 -18.40 -8.79
C ILE A 45 11.25 -19.23 -8.49
N ASP A 46 10.86 -19.28 -7.22
CA ASP A 46 9.54 -19.70 -6.79
C ASP A 46 8.50 -18.63 -7.21
N ILE A 47 7.98 -18.77 -8.43
CA ILE A 47 7.06 -17.80 -9.05
C ILE A 47 5.83 -17.58 -8.16
N PRO A 48 5.10 -18.61 -7.67
CA PRO A 48 3.93 -18.41 -6.82
C PRO A 48 4.18 -17.52 -5.59
N THR A 49 5.30 -17.73 -4.89
CA THR A 49 5.62 -16.94 -3.69
C THR A 49 6.02 -15.51 -4.03
N VAL A 50 6.88 -15.33 -5.03
CA VAL A 50 7.34 -14.00 -5.45
C VAL A 50 6.21 -13.20 -6.06
N TYR A 51 5.34 -13.84 -6.83
CA TYR A 51 4.16 -13.23 -7.42
C TYR A 51 3.23 -12.66 -6.35
N ARG A 52 2.82 -13.49 -5.36
CA ARG A 52 1.95 -13.04 -4.27
C ARG A 52 2.55 -11.86 -3.49
N ARG A 53 3.85 -11.92 -3.18
CA ARG A 53 4.55 -10.81 -2.52
C ARG A 53 4.54 -9.54 -3.37
N LYS A 54 4.81 -9.64 -4.67
CA LYS A 54 4.83 -8.47 -5.55
C LYS A 54 3.45 -7.87 -5.75
N VAL A 55 2.40 -8.68 -5.90
CA VAL A 55 1.01 -8.18 -5.94
C VAL A 55 0.69 -7.42 -4.66
N LYS A 56 1.01 -7.99 -3.49
CA LYS A 56 0.79 -7.30 -2.20
C LYS A 56 1.49 -5.94 -2.15
N LEU A 57 2.76 -5.87 -2.52
CA LEU A 57 3.51 -4.61 -2.54
C LEU A 57 2.91 -3.58 -3.51
N MET A 58 2.45 -4.02 -4.68
CA MET A 58 1.78 -3.14 -5.64
C MET A 58 0.44 -2.61 -5.10
N THR A 59 -0.32 -3.46 -4.41
CA THR A 59 -1.58 -3.06 -3.76
C THR A 59 -1.33 -2.02 -2.67
N GLU A 60 -0.36 -2.27 -1.79
CA GLU A 60 0.00 -1.33 -0.71
C GLU A 60 0.51 0.00 -1.28
N ASP A 61 1.35 -0.02 -2.32
CA ASP A 61 1.85 1.19 -2.98
C ASP A 61 0.73 2.02 -3.60
N ARG A 62 -0.18 1.40 -4.34
CA ARG A 62 -1.33 2.10 -4.93
C ARG A 62 -2.30 2.64 -3.88
N PHE A 63 -2.50 1.91 -2.79
CA PHE A 63 -3.29 2.41 -1.66
C PHE A 63 -2.63 3.65 -1.04
N MET A 64 -1.31 3.64 -0.84
CA MET A 64 -0.59 4.81 -0.33
C MET A 64 -0.68 6.02 -1.26
N GLN A 65 -0.67 5.81 -2.58
CA GLN A 65 -0.87 6.89 -3.55
C GLN A 65 -2.26 7.55 -3.43
N LEU A 66 -3.29 6.79 -3.06
CA LEU A 66 -4.63 7.33 -2.76
C LEU A 66 -4.69 8.01 -1.39
N LEU A 67 -4.03 7.43 -0.40
CA LEU A 67 -4.08 7.91 0.98
C LEU A 67 -3.27 9.19 1.21
N GLU A 68 -2.12 9.32 0.56
CA GLU A 68 -1.20 10.45 0.73
C GLU A 68 -1.86 11.83 0.54
N PRO A 69 -2.61 12.12 -0.55
CA PRO A 69 -3.24 13.44 -0.71
C PRO A 69 -4.27 13.74 0.38
N ILE A 70 -5.05 12.75 0.81
CA ILE A 70 -6.04 12.89 1.88
C ILE A 70 -5.34 13.17 3.22
N LEU A 71 -4.22 12.50 3.48
CA LEU A 71 -3.41 12.78 4.68
C LEU A 71 -2.84 14.20 4.66
N VAL A 72 -2.29 14.65 3.53
CA VAL A 72 -1.75 16.01 3.37
C VAL A 72 -2.84 17.05 3.65
N GLU A 73 -4.03 16.87 3.09
CA GLU A 73 -5.16 17.76 3.31
C GLU A 73 -5.58 17.78 4.79
N LYS A 74 -5.85 16.61 5.38
CA LYS A 74 -6.32 16.53 6.77
C LYS A 74 -5.29 17.03 7.78
N PHE A 75 -4.00 16.73 7.57
CA PHE A 75 -2.93 17.18 8.47
C PHE A 75 -2.65 18.68 8.34
N GLY A 76 -2.85 19.26 7.14
CA GLY A 76 -2.71 20.69 6.89
C GLY A 76 -3.92 21.53 7.34
N ALA A 77 -5.10 20.93 7.47
CA ALA A 77 -6.34 21.62 7.81
C ALA A 77 -6.61 21.77 9.32
N VAL A 78 -5.75 21.22 10.19
CA VAL A 78 -5.95 21.24 11.65
C VAL A 78 -4.98 22.15 12.38
N ASP A 79 -5.45 22.73 13.48
CA ASP A 79 -4.60 23.39 14.45
C ASP A 79 -3.91 22.34 15.32
N TRP A 80 -2.57 22.34 15.31
CA TRP A 80 -1.78 21.35 16.03
C TRP A 80 -1.63 21.73 17.51
N PRO A 81 -1.96 20.81 18.44
CA PRO A 81 -1.82 21.09 19.86
C PRO A 81 -0.34 21.14 20.28
N THR A 82 -0.06 21.90 21.33
CA THR A 82 1.27 21.92 21.95
C THR A 82 1.48 20.62 22.75
N GLY A 83 2.69 20.07 22.68
CA GLY A 83 3.09 18.88 23.44
C GLY A 83 2.97 17.55 22.67
N PHE A 84 3.79 16.57 23.05
CA PHE A 84 3.97 15.33 22.31
C PHE A 84 2.71 14.44 22.26
N THR A 85 2.15 14.10 23.42
CA THR A 85 1.00 13.20 23.54
C THR A 85 -0.24 13.67 22.77
N PRO A 86 -0.71 14.93 22.90
CA PRO A 86 -1.89 15.37 22.16
C PRO A 86 -1.65 15.42 20.65
N ARG A 87 -0.43 15.73 20.18
CA ARG A 87 -0.08 15.66 18.75
C ARG A 87 -0.15 14.25 18.22
N LEU A 88 0.37 13.28 18.96
CA LEU A 88 0.34 11.87 18.56
C LEU A 88 -1.11 11.35 18.49
N LEU A 89 -1.94 11.66 19.48
CA LEU A 89 -3.35 11.26 19.49
C LEU A 89 -4.13 11.89 18.33
N LEU A 90 -3.91 13.18 18.05
CA LEU A 90 -4.53 13.86 16.92
C LEU A 90 -4.11 13.22 15.58
N ALA A 91 -2.82 12.98 15.38
CA ALA A 91 -2.33 12.35 14.17
C ALA A 91 -2.92 10.96 13.93
N VAL A 92 -3.02 10.13 14.99
CA VAL A 92 -3.64 8.81 14.92
C VAL A 92 -5.10 8.92 14.49
N ARG A 93 -5.83 9.90 15.03
CA ARG A 93 -7.22 10.16 14.65
C ARG A 93 -7.32 10.58 13.19
N LEU A 94 -6.56 11.58 12.75
CA LEU A 94 -6.60 12.06 11.36
C LEU A 94 -6.26 10.96 10.35
N HIS A 95 -5.29 10.12 10.68
CA HIS A 95 -4.93 8.99 9.83
C HIS A 95 -6.06 7.94 9.76
N LYS A 96 -6.75 7.66 10.88
CA LYS A 96 -7.94 6.78 10.88
C LYS A 96 -9.07 7.38 10.05
N ASP A 97 -9.32 8.68 10.18
CA ASP A 97 -10.35 9.39 9.42
C ASP A 97 -10.03 9.36 7.92
N ALA A 98 -8.75 9.49 7.53
CA ALA A 98 -8.31 9.37 6.13
C ALA A 98 -8.53 7.96 5.56
N ILE A 99 -8.25 6.90 6.34
CA ILE A 99 -8.56 5.52 5.91
C ILE A 99 -10.07 5.32 5.76
N ALA A 100 -10.85 5.80 6.73
CA ALA A 100 -12.31 5.67 6.69
C ALA A 100 -12.89 6.34 5.44
N GLU A 101 -12.37 7.50 5.07
CA GLU A 101 -12.77 8.21 3.85
C GLU A 101 -12.46 7.40 2.57
N ILE A 102 -11.30 6.75 2.49
CA ILE A 102 -10.99 5.87 1.34
C ILE A 102 -11.97 4.70 1.28
N GLN A 103 -12.26 4.09 2.43
CA GLN A 103 -13.19 2.97 2.50
C GLN A 103 -14.61 3.37 2.08
N GLU A 104 -15.05 4.57 2.45
CA GLU A 104 -16.37 5.11 2.11
C GLU A 104 -16.45 5.51 0.62
N ASN A 105 -15.46 6.25 0.12
CA ASN A 105 -15.47 6.80 -1.24
C ASN A 105 -15.11 5.77 -2.31
N HIS A 106 -14.22 4.83 -1.99
CA HIS A 106 -13.67 3.88 -2.97
C HIS A 106 -14.02 2.41 -2.66
N GLY A 107 -14.59 2.11 -1.49
CA GLY A 107 -14.87 0.72 -1.08
C GLY A 107 -13.62 -0.09 -0.76
N ILE A 108 -12.45 0.56 -0.58
CA ILE A 108 -11.16 -0.09 -0.42
C ILE A 108 -10.75 -0.11 1.05
N ALA A 109 -10.58 -1.31 1.60
CA ALA A 109 -10.03 -1.52 2.94
C ALA A 109 -8.52 -1.34 2.96
N ASP A 110 -7.97 -0.91 4.10
CA ASP A 110 -6.52 -0.79 4.28
C ASP A 110 -5.83 -2.16 4.07
N PRO A 111 -5.02 -2.32 3.00
CA PRO A 111 -4.39 -3.59 2.69
C PRO A 111 -3.13 -3.86 3.52
N ARG A 112 -2.67 -2.88 4.30
CA ARG A 112 -1.41 -2.96 5.06
C ARG A 112 -1.57 -3.88 6.25
N THR A 113 -0.56 -4.72 6.46
CA THR A 113 -0.50 -5.60 7.65
C THR A 113 0.22 -4.98 8.84
N GLN A 114 0.96 -3.90 8.61
CA GLN A 114 1.74 -3.21 9.64
C GLN A 114 1.11 -1.86 9.95
N ASN A 115 1.15 -1.47 11.21
CA ASN A 115 0.73 -0.14 11.63
C ASN A 115 1.66 0.92 11.03
N PRO A 116 1.11 2.07 10.61
CA PRO A 116 1.91 3.19 10.15
C PRO A 116 2.80 3.72 11.27
N ASP A 117 4.00 4.17 10.91
CA ASP A 117 4.84 4.95 11.81
C ASP A 117 4.31 6.37 11.92
N MET A 118 3.48 6.60 12.93
CA MET A 118 2.83 7.89 13.14
C MET A 118 3.83 9.02 13.43
N LEU A 119 5.00 8.72 14.00
CA LEU A 119 6.01 9.75 14.28
C LEU A 119 6.61 10.28 12.98
N GLN A 120 6.95 9.39 12.05
CA GLN A 120 7.42 9.77 10.72
C GLN A 120 6.35 10.55 9.95
N ILE A 121 5.09 10.15 10.06
CA ILE A 121 3.97 10.85 9.40
C ILE A 121 3.82 12.27 9.95
N ILE A 122 3.88 12.44 11.28
CA ILE A 122 3.81 13.77 11.92
C ILE A 122 5.00 14.62 11.47
N GLU A 123 6.22 14.10 11.50
CA GLU A 123 7.42 14.84 11.11
C GLU A 123 7.35 15.35 9.65
N ARG A 124 6.75 14.55 8.78
CA ARG A 124 6.61 14.86 7.35
C ARG A 124 5.44 15.81 7.05
N LEU A 125 4.29 15.62 7.71
CA LEU A 125 3.02 16.25 7.32
C LEU A 125 2.52 17.32 8.30
N ALA A 126 2.92 17.28 9.56
CA ALA A 126 2.55 18.34 10.49
C ALA A 126 3.31 19.63 10.11
N PRO A 127 2.67 20.81 10.18
CA PRO A 127 3.36 22.07 10.06
C PRO A 127 4.52 22.12 11.06
N LYS A 128 5.71 22.39 10.54
CA LYS A 128 6.87 22.74 11.37
C LYS A 128 6.57 24.14 11.89
N GLU A 129 6.08 24.22 13.13
CA GLU A 129 5.86 25.52 13.78
C GLU A 129 7.08 26.41 13.55
N CYS A 130 6.85 27.58 12.97
CA CYS A 130 7.86 28.63 12.89
C CYS A 130 8.32 28.88 14.33
N ARG A 131 9.63 28.75 14.56
CA ARG A 131 10.27 29.23 15.79
C ARG A 131 9.89 30.71 15.94
N HIS A 132 9.06 31.02 16.92
CA HIS A 132 9.00 32.37 17.48
C HIS A 132 10.08 32.49 18.56
#